data_AF-A0A918UYA9-F1
#
_entry.id   AF-A0A918UYA9-F1
#
_cell.length_a   1.000
_cell.length_b   1.000
_cell.length_c   1.000
_cell.angle_alpha   90.00
_cell.angle_beta   90.00
_cell.angle_gamma   90.00
#
_symmetry.space_group_name_H-M   'P 1'
#
loop_
_entity.id
_entity.type
_entity.pdbx_description
1 polymer ?
#
loop_
_entity_poly.entity_id
_entity_poly.type
_entity_poly.pdbx_seq_one_letter_code
_entity_poly.pdbx_strand_id
1 'polypeptide(L)'
;MDSVTTGTEADFARILRETQTRISHAQHAHWEATQVFESLSRTLMLFNLIGGFVVSLLAALPIVVPGAYEANKDTVSLLLFILGGLVSVTSILQASLRWSERSQQHLNAANAYTSLRRQLEIVTLKSRTEAGLSELIAKLADLSETAPAVPQNIWDRAIRKAALKLK
;
A
#
# COMPACT_ATOMS: atom_id res chain seq x y z
N MET A 1 38.89 -29.79 -19.00
CA MET A 1 37.48 -30.13 -19.32
C MET A 1 36.60 -29.29 -18.40
N ASP A 2 36.87 -27.98 -18.32
CA ASP A 2 36.53 -27.11 -17.18
C ASP A 2 35.71 -25.87 -17.58
N SER A 3 35.32 -25.79 -18.86
CA SER A 3 34.59 -24.64 -19.40
C SER A 3 33.07 -24.79 -19.35
N VAL A 4 32.53 -25.99 -19.08
CA VAL A 4 31.09 -26.25 -19.04
C VAL A 4 30.50 -25.98 -17.66
N THR A 5 31.26 -26.23 -16.58
CA THR A 5 30.85 -26.03 -15.18
C THR A 5 30.86 -24.55 -14.76
N THR A 6 31.71 -23.72 -15.38
CA THR A 6 31.77 -22.28 -15.09
C THR A 6 30.56 -21.52 -15.64
N GLY A 7 29.97 -21.98 -16.74
CA GLY A 7 28.73 -21.41 -17.31
C GLY A 7 27.51 -21.62 -16.41
N THR A 8 27.32 -22.84 -15.90
CA THR A 8 26.16 -23.20 -15.08
C THR A 8 26.17 -22.56 -13.70
N GLU A 9 27.33 -22.49 -13.03
CA GLU A 9 27.44 -21.82 -11.72
C GLU A 9 27.31 -20.29 -11.84
N ALA A 10 27.89 -19.69 -12.88
CA ALA A 10 27.74 -18.26 -13.15
C ALA A 10 26.28 -17.90 -13.49
N ASP A 11 25.60 -18.75 -14.28
CA ASP A 11 24.19 -18.58 -14.63
C ASP A 11 23.30 -18.75 -13.40
N PHE A 12 23.55 -19.75 -12.54
CA PHE A 12 22.83 -19.92 -11.27
C PHE A 12 22.98 -18.67 -10.38
N ALA A 13 24.21 -18.18 -10.22
CA ALA A 13 24.48 -16.99 -9.40
C ALA A 13 23.88 -15.71 -9.99
N ARG A 14 23.75 -15.62 -11.32
CA ARG A 14 23.04 -14.51 -11.99
C ARG A 14 21.55 -14.60 -11.72
N ILE A 15 20.92 -15.75 -11.98
CA ILE A 15 19.48 -15.96 -11.80
C ILE A 15 19.09 -15.74 -10.34
N LEU A 16 19.89 -16.24 -9.39
CA LEU A 16 19.66 -16.03 -7.96
C LEU A 16 19.67 -14.53 -7.60
N ARG A 17 20.67 -13.77 -8.08
CA ARG A 17 20.77 -12.32 -7.83
C ARG A 17 19.62 -11.54 -8.46
N GLU A 18 19.23 -11.87 -9.68
CA GLU A 18 18.08 -11.26 -10.34
C GLU A 18 16.79 -11.56 -9.58
N THR A 19 16.59 -12.81 -9.17
CA THR A 19 15.41 -13.26 -8.41
C THR A 19 15.34 -12.53 -7.07
N GLN A 20 16.45 -12.45 -6.35
CA GLN A 20 16.55 -11.68 -5.10
C GLN A 20 16.20 -10.20 -5.30
N THR A 21 16.70 -9.59 -6.38
CA THR A 21 16.42 -8.19 -6.70
C THR A 21 14.94 -7.97 -7.00
N ARG A 22 14.33 -8.84 -7.82
CA ARG A 22 12.89 -8.79 -8.14
C ARG A 22 12.02 -8.92 -6.90
N ILE A 23 12.32 -9.91 -6.04
CA ILE A 23 11.60 -10.11 -4.78
C ILE A 23 11.75 -8.89 -3.88
N SER A 24 12.97 -8.34 -3.73
CA SER A 24 13.20 -7.18 -2.88
C SER A 24 12.48 -5.93 -3.39
N HIS A 25 12.48 -5.68 -4.70
CA HIS A 25 11.75 -4.56 -5.29
C HIS A 25 10.25 -4.69 -5.09
N ALA A 26 9.70 -5.88 -5.37
CA ALA A 26 8.27 -6.15 -5.17
C ALA A 26 7.87 -5.99 -3.70
N GLN A 27 8.63 -6.58 -2.77
CA GLN A 27 8.40 -6.44 -1.33
C GLN A 27 8.33 -4.97 -0.91
N HIS A 28 9.31 -4.15 -1.31
CA HIS A 28 9.34 -2.73 -0.97
C HIS A 28 8.20 -1.94 -1.62
N ALA A 29 7.86 -2.23 -2.87
CA ALA A 29 6.77 -1.57 -3.57
C ALA A 29 5.41 -1.84 -2.91
N HIS A 30 5.15 -3.10 -2.53
CA HIS A 30 3.94 -3.46 -1.81
C HIS A 30 3.89 -2.84 -0.40
N TRP A 31 5.02 -2.81 0.32
CA TRP A 31 5.09 -2.16 1.63
C TRP A 31 4.84 -0.65 1.57
N GLU A 32 5.41 0.02 0.56
CA GLU A 32 5.18 1.45 0.33
C GLU A 32 3.72 1.71 -0.07
N ALA A 33 3.12 0.84 -0.88
CA ALA A 33 1.70 0.93 -1.25
C ALA A 33 0.79 0.81 -0.02
N THR A 34 1.09 -0.11 0.91
CA THR A 34 0.38 -0.21 2.20
C THR A 34 0.36 1.13 2.92
N GLN A 35 1.52 1.78 3.07
CA GLN A 35 1.62 3.05 3.78
C GLN A 35 0.82 4.17 3.11
N VAL A 36 0.86 4.24 1.77
CA VAL A 36 0.09 5.25 1.02
C VAL A 36 -1.39 5.07 1.23
N PHE A 37 -1.92 3.87 0.97
CA PHE A 37 -3.35 3.62 1.08
C PHE A 37 -3.86 3.75 2.52
N GLU A 38 -3.05 3.32 3.50
CA GLU A 38 -3.33 3.53 4.91
C GLU A 38 -3.40 5.02 5.28
N SER A 39 -2.43 5.83 4.80
CA SER A 39 -2.41 7.27 5.07
C SER A 39 -3.60 7.99 4.44
N LEU A 40 -4.00 7.62 3.22
CA LEU A 40 -5.17 8.18 2.55
C LEU A 40 -6.46 7.81 3.30
N SER A 41 -6.62 6.54 3.65
CA SER A 41 -7.76 6.05 4.43
C SER A 41 -7.91 6.82 5.74
N ARG A 42 -6.80 6.96 6.49
CA ARG A 42 -6.78 7.67 7.76
C ARG A 42 -7.08 9.16 7.62
N THR A 43 -6.52 9.81 6.61
CA THR A 43 -6.72 11.25 6.38
C THR A 43 -8.19 11.55 6.08
N LEU A 44 -8.82 10.78 5.19
CA LEU A 44 -10.24 10.96 4.89
C LEU A 44 -11.14 10.60 6.07
N MET A 45 -10.80 9.56 6.83
CA MET A 45 -11.54 9.22 8.05
C MET A 45 -11.50 10.37 9.06
N LEU A 46 -10.34 10.96 9.31
CA LEU A 46 -10.20 12.11 10.22
C LEU A 46 -10.94 13.33 9.69
N PHE A 47 -10.86 13.61 8.39
CA PHE A 47 -11.62 14.69 7.76
C PHE A 47 -13.12 14.51 7.94
N ASN A 48 -13.65 13.31 7.68
CA ASN A 48 -15.06 12.98 7.85
C ASN A 48 -15.50 13.07 9.31
N LEU A 49 -14.66 12.62 10.24
CA LEU A 49 -14.94 12.69 11.67
C LEU A 49 -15.04 14.14 12.16
N ILE A 50 -14.04 14.97 11.84
CA ILE A 50 -14.01 16.38 12.24
C ILE A 50 -15.14 17.15 11.54
N GLY A 51 -15.33 16.95 10.24
CA GLY A 51 -16.38 17.59 9.47
C GLY A 51 -17.77 17.22 9.99
N GLY A 52 -18.01 15.92 10.22
CA GLY A 52 -19.28 15.44 10.79
C GLY A 52 -19.55 15.99 12.18
N PHE A 53 -18.51 16.11 13.02
CA PHE A 53 -18.62 16.76 14.33
C PHE A 53 -19.01 18.24 14.21
N VAL A 54 -18.35 19.01 13.34
CA VAL A 54 -18.67 20.43 13.10
C VAL A 54 -20.09 20.60 12.55
N VAL A 55 -20.50 19.78 11.58
CA VAL A 55 -21.87 19.78 11.03
C VAL A 55 -22.89 19.49 12.13
N SER A 56 -22.60 18.53 13.02
CA SER A 56 -23.48 18.19 14.15
C SER A 56 -23.62 19.36 15.13
N LEU A 57 -22.53 20.07 15.44
CA LEU A 57 -22.58 21.28 16.27
C LEU A 57 -23.39 22.40 15.64
N LEU A 58 -23.17 22.68 14.34
CA LEU A 58 -23.91 23.70 13.61
C LEU A 58 -25.40 23.37 13.55
N ALA A 59 -25.74 22.09 13.36
CA ALA A 59 -27.13 21.62 13.33
C ALA A 59 -27.82 21.73 14.70
N ALA A 60 -27.06 21.70 15.80
CA ALA A 60 -27.57 21.86 17.16
C ALA A 60 -27.74 23.33 17.60
N LEU A 61 -27.13 24.30 16.90
CA LEU A 61 -27.20 25.73 17.25
C LEU A 61 -28.63 26.29 17.42
N PRO A 62 -29.63 25.94 16.58
CA PRO A 62 -31.00 26.44 16.76
C PRO A 62 -31.61 26.10 18.12
N ILE A 63 -31.17 25.00 18.73
CA ILE A 63 -31.67 24.50 20.01
C ILE A 63 -30.86 25.10 21.17
N VAL A 64 -29.53 25.11 21.05
CA VAL A 64 -28.62 25.48 22.15
C VAL A 64 -28.51 27.00 22.31
N VAL A 65 -28.47 27.75 21.20
CA VAL A 65 -28.29 29.21 21.19
C VAL A 65 -29.18 29.88 20.13
N PRO A 66 -30.53 29.84 20.30
CA PRO A 66 -31.48 30.28 19.27
C PRO A 66 -31.27 31.75 18.84
N GLY A 67 -30.94 32.64 19.77
CA GLY A 67 -30.71 34.06 19.46
C GLY A 67 -29.51 34.29 18.52
N ALA A 68 -28.43 33.53 18.69
CA ALA A 68 -27.25 33.62 17.82
C ALA A 68 -27.52 32.97 16.44
N TYR A 69 -28.34 31.90 16.42
CA TYR A 69 -28.76 31.24 15.20
C TYR A 69 -29.63 32.16 14.32
N GLU A 70 -30.67 32.78 14.88
CA GLU A 70 -31.56 33.67 14.11
C GLU A 70 -30.79 34.87 13.53
N ALA A 71 -29.82 35.42 14.25
CA ALA A 71 -28.97 36.50 13.77
C ALA A 71 -28.04 36.09 12.59
N ASN A 72 -27.73 34.80 12.43
CA ASN A 72 -26.75 34.30 11.45
C ASN A 72 -27.30 33.15 10.59
N LYS A 73 -28.63 33.06 10.46
CA LYS A 73 -29.32 31.89 9.90
C LYS A 73 -28.84 31.50 8.50
N ASP A 74 -28.70 32.49 7.62
CA ASP A 74 -28.28 32.26 6.23
C ASP A 74 -26.85 31.72 6.17
N THR A 75 -25.95 32.29 6.97
CA THR A 75 -24.56 31.85 7.09
C THR A 75 -24.47 30.43 7.64
N VAL A 76 -25.21 30.12 8.72
CA VAL A 76 -25.22 28.77 9.31
C VAL A 76 -25.78 27.75 8.32
N SER A 77 -26.85 28.09 7.62
CA SER A 77 -27.47 27.22 6.61
C SER A 77 -26.54 26.95 5.43
N LEU A 78 -25.85 27.99 4.94
CA LEU A 78 -24.85 27.86 3.87
C LEU A 78 -23.68 26.97 4.31
N LEU A 79 -23.16 27.16 5.53
CA LEU A 79 -22.08 26.35 6.08
C LEU A 79 -22.50 24.89 6.24
N LEU A 80 -23.72 24.64 6.74
CA LEU A 80 -24.28 23.29 6.84
C LEU A 80 -24.38 22.61 5.47
N PHE A 81 -24.84 23.34 4.45
CA PHE A 81 -24.93 22.81 3.09
C PHE A 81 -23.55 22.44 2.52
N ILE A 82 -22.59 23.36 2.62
CA ILE A 82 -21.24 23.14 2.07
C ILE A 82 -20.51 22.04 2.84
N LEU A 83 -20.43 22.13 4.18
CA LEU A 83 -19.69 21.18 4.99
C LEU A 83 -20.37 19.81 5.00
N GLY A 84 -21.70 19.76 5.12
CA GLY A 84 -22.47 18.52 5.04
C GLY A 84 -22.32 17.84 3.68
N GLY A 85 -22.38 18.62 2.59
CA GLY A 85 -22.13 18.13 1.23
C GLY A 85 -20.73 17.57 1.06
N LEU A 86 -19.70 18.29 1.51
CA LEU A 86 -18.31 17.83 1.45
C LEU A 86 -18.11 16.52 2.21
N VAL A 87 -18.56 16.44 3.46
CA VAL A 87 -18.48 15.22 4.30
C VAL A 87 -19.19 14.04 3.64
N SER A 88 -20.35 14.29 3.02
CA SER A 88 -21.09 13.25 2.30
C SER A 88 -20.29 12.72 1.10
N VAL A 89 -19.76 13.61 0.24
CA VAL A 89 -18.95 13.23 -0.92
C VAL A 89 -17.70 12.47 -0.50
N THR A 90 -16.97 12.95 0.50
CA THR A 90 -15.76 12.27 0.98
C THR A 90 -16.06 10.93 1.64
N SER A 91 -17.21 10.79 2.31
CA SER A 91 -17.67 9.50 2.84
C SER A 91 -17.99 8.50 1.73
N ILE A 92 -18.64 8.95 0.66
CA ILE A 92 -18.92 8.11 -0.53
C ILE A 92 -17.61 7.68 -1.19
N LEU A 93 -16.66 8.60 -1.37
CA LEU A 93 -15.33 8.28 -1.92
C LEU A 93 -14.58 7.26 -1.05
N GLN A 94 -14.63 7.41 0.27
CA GLN A 94 -14.01 6.47 1.21
C GLN A 94 -14.63 5.06 1.09
N ALA A 95 -15.96 4.98 1.00
CA ALA A 95 -16.68 3.72 0.84
C ALA A 95 -16.43 3.06 -0.53
N SER A 96 -16.32 3.86 -1.59
CA SER A 96 -16.10 3.38 -2.96
C SER A 96 -14.66 2.91 -3.20
N LEU A 97 -13.67 3.68 -2.73
CA LEU A 97 -12.26 3.43 -3.04
C LEU A 97 -11.61 2.38 -2.11
N ARG A 98 -12.24 2.09 -0.97
CA ARG A 98 -11.86 1.02 -0.04
C ARG A 98 -10.36 0.97 0.25
N TRP A 99 -9.74 2.13 0.49
CA TRP A 99 -8.28 2.21 0.66
C TRP A 99 -7.74 1.33 1.78
N SER A 100 -8.52 1.12 2.85
CA SER A 100 -8.14 0.20 3.93
C SER A 100 -8.11 -1.27 3.48
N GLU A 101 -8.97 -1.68 2.56
CA GLU A 101 -8.95 -3.05 2.02
C GLU A 101 -7.73 -3.22 1.11
N ARG A 102 -7.48 -2.23 0.24
CA ARG A 102 -6.31 -2.22 -0.64
C ARG A 102 -5.00 -2.20 0.16
N SER A 103 -4.91 -1.44 1.25
CA SER A 103 -3.72 -1.42 2.11
C SER A 103 -3.43 -2.81 2.71
N GLN A 104 -4.46 -3.52 3.16
CA GLN A 104 -4.34 -4.90 3.65
C GLN A 104 -3.93 -5.89 2.55
N GLN A 105 -4.50 -5.79 1.36
CA GLN A 105 -4.11 -6.63 0.22
C GLN A 105 -2.63 -6.46 -0.13
N HIS A 106 -2.14 -5.21 -0.18
CA HIS A 106 -0.72 -4.94 -0.40
C HIS A 106 0.15 -5.39 0.77
N LEU A 107 -0.32 -5.30 2.01
CA LEU A 107 0.40 -5.81 3.18
C LEU A 107 0.57 -7.33 3.13
N ASN A 108 -0.49 -8.05 2.77
CA ASN A 108 -0.46 -9.50 2.61
C ASN A 108 0.54 -9.91 1.51
N ALA A 109 0.52 -9.22 0.37
CA ALA A 109 1.50 -9.44 -0.68
C ALA A 109 2.95 -9.14 -0.22
N ALA A 110 3.18 -8.03 0.49
CA ALA A 110 4.50 -7.71 1.04
C ALA A 110 5.00 -8.80 2.01
N ASN A 111 4.13 -9.35 2.85
CA ASN A 111 4.44 -10.45 3.75
C ASN A 111 4.76 -11.73 2.98
N ALA A 112 4.03 -12.04 1.91
CA ALA A 112 4.30 -13.18 1.04
C ALA A 112 5.67 -13.06 0.35
N TYR A 113 6.01 -11.89 -0.19
CA TYR A 113 7.35 -11.64 -0.75
C TYR A 113 8.45 -11.73 0.31
N THR A 114 8.19 -11.29 1.54
CA THR A 114 9.13 -11.42 2.66
C THR A 114 9.38 -12.89 3.02
N SER A 115 8.32 -13.72 3.03
CA SER A 115 8.44 -15.17 3.23
C SER A 115 9.26 -15.82 2.11
N LEU A 116 9.00 -15.44 0.86
CA LEU A 116 9.72 -15.96 -0.31
C LEU A 116 11.21 -15.57 -0.29
N ARG A 117 11.53 -14.34 0.13
CA ARG A 117 12.92 -13.91 0.36
C ARG A 117 13.62 -14.78 1.40
N ARG A 118 12.95 -15.09 2.52
CA ARG A 118 13.51 -15.97 3.55
C ARG A 118 13.74 -17.39 3.02
N GLN A 119 12.85 -17.90 2.18
CA GLN A 119 13.06 -19.19 1.49
C GLN A 119 14.29 -19.12 0.57
N LEU A 120 14.49 -18.01 -0.14
CA LEU A 120 15.65 -17.81 -1.01
C LEU A 120 16.95 -17.75 -0.22
N GLU A 121 16.95 -17.11 0.94
CA GLU A 121 18.08 -17.12 1.88
C GLU A 121 18.41 -18.55 2.36
N ILE A 122 17.39 -19.36 2.67
CA ILE A 122 17.58 -20.77 3.06
C ILE A 122 18.19 -21.59 1.92
N VAL A 123 17.67 -21.45 0.69
CA VAL A 123 18.21 -22.13 -0.51
C VAL A 123 19.67 -21.73 -0.73
N THR A 124 19.97 -20.44 -0.56
CA THR A 124 21.34 -19.91 -0.71
C THR A 124 22.32 -20.52 0.32
N LEU A 125 21.85 -20.76 1.55
CA LEU A 125 22.70 -21.24 2.66
C LEU A 125 22.79 -22.77 2.77
N LYS A 126 21.72 -23.51 2.45
CA LYS A 126 21.62 -24.95 2.76
C LYS A 126 21.55 -25.86 1.54
N SER A 127 21.10 -25.37 0.39
CA SER A 127 20.78 -26.22 -0.75
C SER A 127 20.87 -25.44 -2.06
N ARG A 128 22.11 -25.15 -2.52
CA ARG A 128 22.36 -24.63 -3.88
C ARG A 128 22.04 -25.71 -4.92
N THR A 129 20.76 -26.02 -5.06
CA THR A 129 20.23 -26.97 -6.02
C THR A 129 19.37 -26.22 -7.02
N GLU A 130 19.53 -26.56 -8.30
CA GLU A 130 18.71 -25.98 -9.38
C GLU A 130 17.22 -26.27 -9.16
N ALA A 131 16.88 -27.45 -8.63
CA ALA A 131 15.52 -27.83 -8.27
C ALA A 131 14.89 -26.88 -7.23
N GLY A 132 15.64 -26.51 -6.19
CA GLY A 132 15.16 -25.59 -5.16
C GLY A 132 14.98 -24.15 -5.68
N LEU A 133 15.86 -23.70 -6.58
CA LEU A 133 15.72 -22.40 -7.23
C LEU A 133 14.53 -22.36 -8.20
N SER A 134 14.33 -23.43 -8.99
CA SER A 134 13.20 -23.57 -9.91
C SER A 134 11.85 -23.54 -9.18
N GLU A 135 11.73 -24.28 -8.07
CA GLU A 135 10.52 -24.25 -7.24
C GLU A 135 10.22 -22.84 -6.71
N LEU A 136 11.26 -22.11 -6.31
CA LEU A 136 11.12 -20.74 -5.80
C LEU A 136 10.72 -19.75 -6.90
N ILE A 137 11.26 -19.91 -8.11
CA ILE A 137 10.84 -19.13 -9.28
C ILE A 137 9.38 -19.41 -9.65
N ALA A 138 8.93 -20.66 -9.56
CA ALA A 138 7.53 -21.00 -9.77
C ALA A 138 6.61 -20.34 -8.73
N LYS A 139 7.00 -20.36 -7.44
CA LYS A 139 6.29 -19.64 -6.38
C LYS A 139 6.30 -18.12 -6.60
N LEU A 140 7.40 -17.57 -7.10
CA LEU A 140 7.48 -16.15 -7.46
C LEU A 140 6.50 -15.79 -8.58
N ALA A 141 6.42 -16.62 -9.62
CA ALA A 141 5.50 -16.43 -10.73
C ALA A 141 4.04 -16.46 -10.25
N ASP A 142 3.66 -17.48 -9.49
CA ASP A 142 2.33 -17.60 -8.89
C ASP A 142 1.97 -16.40 -7.99
N LEU A 143 2.91 -15.96 -7.16
CA LEU A 143 2.72 -14.78 -6.34
C LEU A 143 2.57 -13.51 -7.18
N SER A 144 3.30 -13.38 -8.29
CA SER A 144 3.19 -12.21 -9.18
C SER A 144 1.87 -12.15 -9.95
N GLU A 145 1.23 -13.30 -10.21
CA GLU A 145 -0.09 -13.36 -10.85
C GLU A 145 -1.22 -13.03 -9.87
N THR A 146 -1.06 -13.43 -8.61
CA THR A 146 -2.10 -13.25 -7.57
C THR A 146 -1.97 -11.94 -6.80
N ALA A 147 -0.79 -11.29 -6.82
CA ALA A 147 -0.56 -10.05 -6.10
C ALA A 147 -1.33 -8.87 -6.74
N PRO A 148 -1.86 -7.94 -5.92
CA PRO A 148 -2.52 -6.74 -6.43
C PRO A 148 -1.53 -5.83 -7.16
N ALA A 149 -1.93 -5.27 -8.29
CA ALA A 149 -1.09 -4.35 -9.07
C ALA A 149 -0.69 -3.11 -8.25
N VAL A 150 0.61 -2.80 -8.21
CA VAL A 150 1.13 -1.59 -7.56
C VAL A 150 1.14 -0.43 -8.57
N PRO A 151 0.58 0.75 -8.22
CA PRO A 151 0.68 1.94 -9.06
C PRO A 151 2.12 2.34 -9.39
N GLN A 152 2.39 2.71 -10.65
CA GLN A 152 3.75 2.99 -11.14
C GLN A 152 4.48 4.07 -10.33
N ASN A 153 3.78 5.13 -9.94
CA ASN A 153 4.34 6.20 -9.12
C ASN A 153 4.81 5.71 -7.74
N ILE A 154 4.11 4.74 -7.14
CA ILE A 154 4.48 4.12 -5.87
C ILE A 154 5.65 3.16 -6.08
N TRP A 155 5.62 2.38 -7.16
CA TRP A 155 6.69 1.47 -7.57
C TRP A 155 8.02 2.21 -7.73
N ASP A 156 8.05 3.25 -8.55
CA ASP A 156 9.26 4.02 -8.81
C ASP A 156 9.80 4.66 -7.54
N ARG A 157 8.92 5.15 -6.66
CA ARG A 157 9.31 5.73 -5.37
C ARG A 157 9.92 4.70 -4.44
N ALA A 158 9.35 3.49 -4.39
CA ALA A 158 9.85 2.40 -3.55
C ALA A 158 11.23 1.92 -4.02
N ILE A 159 11.42 1.73 -5.32
CA ILE A 159 12.73 1.33 -5.88
C ILE A 159 13.78 2.41 -5.62
N ARG A 160 13.46 3.69 -5.84
CA ARG A 160 14.38 4.79 -5.54
C ARG A 160 14.81 4.78 -4.07
N LYS A 161 13.86 4.61 -3.14
CA LYS A 161 14.17 4.51 -1.70
C LYS A 161 15.03 3.29 -1.37
N ALA A 162 14.77 2.14 -1.98
CA ALA A 162 15.55 0.93 -1.77
C ALA A 162 16.99 1.07 -2.29
N ALA A 163 17.17 1.66 -3.47
CA ALA A 163 18.49 1.93 -4.06
C ALA A 163 19.32 2.91 -3.22
N LEU A 164 18.69 3.91 -2.61
CA LEU A 164 19.36 4.88 -1.74
C LEU A 164 19.84 4.29 -0.41
N LYS A 165 19.20 3.22 0.10
CA LYS A 165 19.63 2.54 1.34
C LYS A 165 20.84 1.62 1.18
N LEU A 166 21.26 1.36 -0.06
CA LEU A 166 22.40 0.49 -0.40
C LEU A 166 23.68 1.27 -0.71
N LYS A 167 23.65 2.61 -0.60
CA LYS A 167 24.83 3.48 -0.63
C LYS A 167 25.18 3.92 0.78
#